data_AF-A0A8H7Z736-F1
#
_entry.id   AF-A0A8H7Z736-F1
#
_cell.length_a   1.000
_cell.length_b   1.000
_cell.length_c   1.000
_cell.angle_alpha   90.00
_cell.angle_beta   90.00
_cell.angle_gamma   90.00
#
_symmetry.space_group_name_H-M   'P 1'
#
loop_
_entity.id
_entity.type
_entity.pdbx_description
1 polymer ?
#
loop_
_entity_poly.entity_id
_entity_poly.type
_entity_poly.pdbx_seq_one_letter_code
_entity_poly.pdbx_strand_id
1 'polypeptide(L)'
;MGTRGLWNLRFAGKWYRLHEPRSRIRSPNEPETVRRIKSIIASLDNLEEWEPVSFPSPLQSNLDYVYTIDVDAGTLTITRWESFDGMLQPFPGQIPLSCLDGSHGLTLDQLTRVPGEVSEPEDGGAPTTPQVVLDQLLIHPEPPTTLNELQFRISRDFCFIWRFFIDDPMTWRYPSMAFNTIAIGLLRIAAWDLEVSSDSEIDYPENRVNFPYWDAPQTDIFWFHGYLVVLHGNINTKTSISAAISKAQFFLEVSHRDAAHLIILSLRHVAFVEVSSKSILCSQILPFLVNMSARQCSPGFRLLSYVLTSSCWKPSLARREHLGVGLPPETLDLILRSCSPKGALTLSQSSFIFQEQYYSTIPQIQHFTLRSFKHSVPCCGKKDRLRENWVYCPSCYACRHAECAGVRSEPEADSQVICFDCKEGKLCRELVPGGINHITRRFSGEDCEVSVAGSPKILRIRFWKPSHLCPELRLLGNLVPIPPRLINFTIRFNGAFAGVAYGLDDS
;
A
#
# COMPACT_ATOMS: atom_id res chain seq x y z
N MET A 1 4.99 23.83 26.67
CA MET A 1 4.51 23.32 25.37
C MET A 1 3.45 22.26 25.67
N GLY A 2 2.30 22.27 25.01
CA GLY A 2 1.23 21.30 25.31
C GLY A 2 1.50 19.95 24.64
N THR A 3 1.12 18.85 25.32
CA THR A 3 1.19 17.49 24.80
C THR A 3 0.07 17.24 23.80
N ARG A 4 0.37 16.60 22.67
CA ARG A 4 -0.57 16.31 21.59
C ARG A 4 -0.90 14.83 21.59
N GLY A 5 -2.16 14.48 21.34
CA GLY A 5 -2.53 13.08 21.21
C GLY A 5 -3.80 12.85 20.42
N LEU A 6 -4.24 11.59 20.47
CA LEU A 6 -5.47 11.12 19.85
C LEU A 6 -6.08 10.04 20.73
N TRP A 7 -7.42 9.99 20.76
CA TRP A 7 -8.17 8.96 21.43
C TRP A 7 -8.80 8.00 20.40
N ASN A 8 -8.54 6.72 20.54
CA ASN A 8 -9.29 5.63 19.90
C ASN A 8 -10.17 4.97 20.96
N LEU A 9 -11.40 4.64 20.60
CA LEU A 9 -12.35 3.91 21.45
C LEU A 9 -12.91 2.72 20.67
N ARG A 10 -12.91 1.55 21.30
CA ARG A 10 -13.66 0.38 20.84
C ARG A 10 -14.78 0.06 21.80
N PHE A 11 -16.00 0.01 21.29
CA PHE A 11 -17.19 -0.30 22.06
C PHE A 11 -18.23 -0.96 21.17
N ALA A 12 -18.83 -2.05 21.66
CA ALA A 12 -19.87 -2.81 20.97
C ALA A 12 -19.45 -3.24 19.56
N GLY A 13 -18.19 -3.66 19.40
CA GLY A 13 -17.62 -4.12 18.13
C GLY A 13 -17.31 -3.02 17.11
N LYS A 14 -17.49 -1.74 17.46
CA LYS A 14 -17.24 -0.59 16.58
C LYS A 14 -16.04 0.22 17.04
N TRP A 15 -15.37 0.86 16.09
CA TRP A 15 -14.25 1.76 16.34
C TRP A 15 -14.68 3.22 16.20
N TYR A 16 -14.16 4.04 17.09
CA TYR A 16 -14.37 5.47 17.13
C TYR A 16 -13.05 6.17 17.38
N ARG A 17 -12.92 7.40 16.89
CA ARG A 17 -11.80 8.27 17.20
C ARG A 17 -12.26 9.65 17.63
N LEU A 18 -11.48 10.30 18.48
CA LEU A 18 -11.71 11.67 18.91
C LEU A 18 -10.43 12.49 18.81
N HIS A 19 -10.56 13.63 18.14
CA HIS A 19 -9.54 14.66 18.04
C HIS A 19 -9.93 15.84 18.93
N GLU A 20 -9.16 16.12 19.98
CA GLU A 20 -9.42 17.29 20.81
C GLU A 20 -9.01 18.58 20.06
N PRO A 21 -9.93 19.57 19.92
CA PRO A 21 -9.63 20.84 19.28
C PRO A 21 -8.45 21.51 19.99
N ARG A 22 -7.43 21.95 19.23
CA ARG A 22 -6.17 22.56 19.71
C ARG A 22 -5.09 21.60 20.21
N SER A 23 -5.26 20.28 20.07
CA SER A 23 -4.21 19.28 20.24
C SER A 23 -3.53 19.29 21.62
N ARG A 24 -4.26 19.58 22.70
CA ARG A 24 -3.70 19.56 24.06
C ARG A 24 -4.32 18.43 24.88
N ILE A 25 -3.79 17.22 24.70
CA ILE A 25 -4.10 16.09 25.57
C ILE A 25 -3.12 16.08 26.74
N ARG A 26 -3.49 15.46 27.86
CA ARG A 26 -2.65 15.36 29.05
C ARG A 26 -1.66 14.20 28.93
N SER A 27 -0.55 14.32 29.64
CA SER A 27 0.43 13.25 29.75
C SER A 27 -0.19 12.03 30.45
N PRO A 28 0.21 10.78 30.12
CA PRO A 28 -0.31 9.59 30.79
C PRO A 28 -0.06 9.63 32.31
N ASN A 29 1.01 10.30 32.74
CA ASN A 29 1.41 10.42 34.15
C ASN A 29 0.52 11.39 34.95
N GLU A 30 -0.41 12.11 34.32
CA GLU A 30 -1.34 13.02 35.00
C GLU A 30 -2.59 12.27 35.46
N PRO A 31 -3.02 12.39 36.74
CA PRO A 31 -4.25 11.75 37.24
C PRO A 31 -5.51 12.17 36.45
N GLU A 32 -5.48 13.38 35.88
CA GLU A 32 -6.50 13.90 34.95
C GLU A 32 -6.75 12.96 33.78
N THR A 33 -5.72 12.29 33.25
CA THR A 33 -5.84 11.36 32.12
C THR A 33 -6.66 10.15 32.52
N VAL A 34 -6.43 9.59 33.71
CA VAL A 34 -7.23 8.47 34.23
C VAL A 34 -8.67 8.90 34.50
N ARG A 35 -8.87 10.10 35.06
CA ARG A 35 -10.23 10.68 35.23
C ARG A 35 -10.94 10.84 33.90
N ARG A 36 -10.24 11.28 32.85
CA ARG A 36 -10.80 11.41 31.50
C ARG A 36 -11.20 10.04 30.93
N ILE A 37 -10.34 9.02 31.05
CA ILE A 37 -10.65 7.65 30.61
C ILE A 37 -11.90 7.13 31.33
N LYS A 38 -11.96 7.25 32.66
CA LYS A 38 -13.15 6.85 33.44
C LYS A 38 -14.41 7.61 33.01
N SER A 39 -14.30 8.91 32.72
CA SER A 39 -15.42 9.70 32.21
C SER A 39 -15.89 9.22 30.85
N ILE A 40 -14.98 8.87 29.93
CA ILE A 40 -15.33 8.33 28.60
C ILE A 40 -16.08 7.01 28.76
N ILE A 41 -15.59 6.11 29.62
CA ILE A 41 -16.24 4.82 29.90
C ILE A 41 -17.61 5.02 30.56
N ALA A 42 -17.78 6.04 31.40
CA ALA A 42 -19.05 6.36 32.02
C ALA A 42 -20.06 7.02 31.06
N SER A 43 -19.61 7.51 29.90
CA SER A 43 -20.44 8.25 28.94
C SER A 43 -20.51 7.57 27.57
N LEU A 44 -20.45 6.23 27.51
CA LEU A 44 -20.49 5.47 26.26
C LEU A 44 -21.81 5.64 25.48
N ASP A 45 -22.86 6.12 26.14
CA ASP A 45 -24.17 6.39 25.55
C ASP A 45 -24.19 7.70 24.74
N ASN A 46 -23.18 8.57 24.91
CA ASN A 46 -23.06 9.85 24.22
C ASN A 46 -21.74 9.94 23.46
N LEU A 47 -21.79 9.59 22.17
CA LEU A 47 -20.64 9.56 21.26
C LEU A 47 -20.75 10.63 20.14
N GLU A 48 -21.54 11.69 20.32
CA GLU A 48 -21.77 12.70 19.26
C GLU A 48 -20.49 13.38 18.76
N GLU A 49 -19.51 13.60 19.65
CA GLU A 49 -18.21 14.19 19.30
C GLU A 49 -17.22 13.19 18.68
N TRP A 50 -17.53 11.89 18.72
CA TRP A 50 -16.65 10.83 18.24
C TRP A 50 -16.92 10.50 16.78
N GLU A 51 -15.86 10.45 15.98
CA GLU A 51 -15.97 10.05 14.59
C GLU A 51 -15.94 8.51 14.48
N PRO A 52 -16.94 7.89 13.84
CA PRO A 52 -16.91 6.46 13.58
C PRO A 52 -15.85 6.13 12.52
N VAL A 53 -15.03 5.12 12.80
CA VAL A 53 -13.96 4.67 11.90
C VAL A 53 -13.93 3.15 11.81
N SER A 54 -13.27 2.61 10.79
CA SER A 54 -13.22 1.16 10.56
C SER A 54 -12.17 0.44 11.43
N PHE A 55 -11.18 1.16 11.95
CA PHE A 55 -10.05 0.63 12.73
C PHE A 55 -9.31 1.76 13.47
N PRO A 56 -8.47 1.46 14.47
CA PRO A 56 -7.79 2.50 15.26
C PRO A 56 -6.80 3.32 14.43
N SER A 57 -6.67 4.60 14.77
CA SER A 57 -5.67 5.50 14.19
C SER A 57 -4.28 5.26 14.82
N PRO A 58 -3.19 5.23 14.02
CA PRO A 58 -1.83 5.02 14.50
C PRO A 58 -1.25 6.27 15.18
N LEU A 59 -0.09 6.08 15.81
CA LEU A 59 0.75 7.18 16.26
C LEU A 59 1.42 7.90 15.06
N GLN A 60 0.95 9.11 14.76
CA GLN A 60 1.53 9.97 13.72
C GLN A 60 2.62 10.90 14.28
N SER A 61 3.49 11.44 13.42
CA SER A 61 4.63 12.27 13.84
C SER A 61 4.27 13.59 14.53
N ASN A 62 3.04 14.07 14.36
CA ASN A 62 2.53 15.28 15.02
C ASN A 62 1.89 14.98 16.39
N LEU A 63 1.84 13.71 16.80
CA LEU A 63 1.27 13.26 18.07
C LEU A 63 2.39 12.75 18.98
N ASP A 64 2.22 13.01 20.28
CA ASP A 64 3.13 12.53 21.32
C ASP A 64 2.60 11.20 21.91
N TYR A 65 1.27 11.05 22.02
CA TYR A 65 0.60 9.85 22.52
C TYR A 65 -0.65 9.48 21.70
N VAL A 66 -0.93 8.19 21.57
CA VAL A 66 -2.24 7.67 21.15
C VAL A 66 -2.78 6.78 22.25
N TYR A 67 -3.97 7.10 22.74
CA TYR A 67 -4.68 6.32 23.75
C TYR A 67 -5.76 5.49 23.06
N THR A 68 -5.69 4.17 23.21
CA THR A 68 -6.69 3.24 22.68
C THR A 68 -7.41 2.57 23.84
N ILE A 69 -8.66 2.95 24.06
CA ILE A 69 -9.54 2.37 25.08
C ILE A 69 -10.35 1.27 24.39
N ASP A 70 -10.01 0.01 24.64
CA ASP A 70 -10.78 -1.15 24.16
C ASP A 70 -11.67 -1.65 25.30
N VAL A 71 -12.93 -1.18 25.33
CA VAL A 71 -13.91 -1.56 26.36
C VAL A 71 -14.31 -3.03 26.20
N ASP A 72 -14.43 -3.50 24.96
CA ASP A 72 -14.82 -4.87 24.65
C ASP A 72 -13.77 -5.88 25.16
N ALA A 73 -12.48 -5.54 25.06
CA ALA A 73 -11.37 -6.33 25.58
C ALA A 73 -10.99 -6.00 27.04
N GLY A 74 -11.53 -4.93 27.62
CA GLY A 74 -11.19 -4.48 28.97
C GLY A 74 -9.77 -3.92 29.10
N THR A 75 -9.20 -3.35 28.04
CA THR A 75 -7.79 -2.89 28.04
C THR A 75 -7.61 -1.43 27.60
N LEU A 76 -6.57 -0.79 28.14
CA LEU A 76 -6.05 0.49 27.69
C LEU A 76 -4.68 0.25 27.07
N THR A 77 -4.50 0.72 25.84
CA THR A 77 -3.19 0.73 25.16
C THR A 77 -2.74 2.17 24.96
N ILE A 78 -1.52 2.48 25.38
CA ILE A 78 -0.88 3.78 25.21
C ILE A 78 0.29 3.61 24.27
N THR A 79 0.20 4.23 23.10
CA THR A 79 1.26 4.18 22.08
C THR A 79 2.02 5.50 22.08
N ARG A 80 3.36 5.42 22.21
CA ARG A 80 4.27 6.58 22.22
C ARG A 80 5.49 6.31 21.36
N TRP A 81 6.23 7.36 21.02
CA TRP A 81 7.51 7.19 20.32
C TRP A 81 8.58 6.73 21.30
N GLU A 82 9.31 5.67 20.96
CA GLU A 82 10.47 5.21 21.71
C GLU A 82 11.66 4.99 20.77
N SER A 83 12.87 5.31 21.26
CA SER A 83 14.10 5.11 20.51
C SER A 83 14.66 3.72 20.81
N PHE A 84 14.72 2.86 19.80
CA PHE A 84 15.37 1.56 19.88
C PHE A 84 16.48 1.50 18.83
N ASP A 85 17.71 1.23 19.25
CA ASP A 85 18.89 1.21 18.37
C ASP A 85 19.02 2.47 17.47
N GLY A 86 18.73 3.64 18.05
CA GLY A 86 18.75 4.93 17.33
C GLY A 86 17.56 5.17 16.38
N MET A 87 16.62 4.24 16.27
CA MET A 87 15.40 4.35 15.47
C MET A 87 14.19 4.72 16.35
N LEU A 88 13.48 5.78 15.99
CA LEU A 88 12.19 6.10 16.61
C LEU A 88 11.11 5.19 16.04
N GLN A 89 10.52 4.36 16.89
CA GLN A 89 9.43 3.45 16.55
C GLN A 89 8.22 3.64 17.47
N PRO A 90 7.00 3.33 17.00
CA PRO A 90 5.83 3.31 17.86
C PRO A 90 5.97 2.19 18.91
N PHE A 91 5.75 2.53 20.17
CA PHE A 91 5.84 1.62 21.31
C PHE A 91 4.49 1.55 22.03
N PRO A 92 3.71 0.46 21.83
CA PRO A 92 2.45 0.24 22.50
C PRO A 92 2.67 -0.43 23.87
N GLY A 93 2.23 0.23 24.94
CA GLY A 93 2.15 -0.34 26.28
C GLY A 93 0.70 -0.56 26.68
N GLN A 94 0.37 -1.74 27.23
CA GLN A 94 -1.00 -2.10 27.60
C GLN A 94 -1.17 -2.29 29.11
N ILE A 95 -2.35 -1.92 29.61
CA ILE A 95 -2.78 -2.14 30.99
C ILE A 95 -4.28 -2.51 31.02
N PRO A 96 -4.73 -3.43 31.90
CA PRO A 96 -6.15 -3.69 32.09
C PRO A 96 -6.89 -2.45 32.62
N LEU A 97 -8.10 -2.19 32.12
CA LEU A 97 -8.93 -1.07 32.58
C LEU A 97 -9.29 -1.19 34.07
N SER A 98 -9.38 -2.41 34.59
CA SER A 98 -9.63 -2.69 36.01
C SER A 98 -8.52 -2.19 36.93
N CYS A 99 -7.30 -2.01 36.42
CA CYS A 99 -6.14 -1.56 37.21
C CYS A 99 -6.04 -0.04 37.29
N LEU A 100 -6.97 0.71 36.70
CA LEU A 100 -6.95 2.16 36.68
C LEU A 100 -7.43 2.76 38.00
N ASP A 101 -6.50 3.26 38.82
CA ASP A 101 -6.82 4.07 40.00
C ASP A 101 -6.91 5.56 39.62
N GLY A 102 -8.01 6.23 40.01
CA GLY A 102 -8.26 7.64 39.68
C GLY A 102 -7.53 8.63 40.58
N SER A 103 -6.89 8.14 41.65
CA SER A 103 -6.13 8.94 42.61
C SER A 103 -4.70 9.23 42.17
N HIS A 104 -4.16 8.44 41.24
CA HIS A 104 -2.79 8.56 40.72
C HIS A 104 -2.78 8.61 39.18
N GLY A 105 -1.74 9.20 38.61
CA GLY A 105 -1.48 9.09 37.17
C GLY A 105 -0.93 7.71 36.80
N LEU A 106 -0.84 7.42 35.51
CA LEU A 106 -0.28 6.15 35.04
C LEU A 106 1.25 6.18 35.10
N THR A 107 1.85 5.19 35.74
CA THR A 107 3.30 4.99 35.66
C THR A 107 3.60 4.18 34.39
N LEU A 108 4.32 4.77 33.44
CA LEU A 108 4.65 4.11 32.17
C LEU A 108 5.38 2.77 32.34
N ASP A 109 6.12 2.58 33.43
CA ASP A 109 6.82 1.33 33.77
C ASP A 109 5.87 0.16 34.09
N GLN A 110 4.61 0.44 34.41
CA GLN A 110 3.57 -0.58 34.66
C GLN A 110 2.95 -1.14 33.38
N LEU A 111 3.24 -0.52 32.23
CA LEU A 111 2.69 -0.96 30.95
C LEU A 111 3.39 -2.24 30.51
N THR A 112 2.60 -3.29 30.29
CA THR A 112 3.12 -4.52 29.69
C THR A 112 3.32 -4.26 28.19
N ARG A 113 4.51 -4.59 27.68
CA ARG A 113 4.79 -4.49 26.24
C ARG A 113 3.85 -5.42 25.49
N VAL A 114 3.12 -4.89 24.52
CA VAL A 114 2.39 -5.75 23.59
C VAL A 114 3.43 -6.41 22.67
N PRO A 115 3.54 -7.74 22.64
CA PRO A 115 4.45 -8.41 21.73
C PRO A 115 4.13 -7.98 20.29
N GLY A 116 5.13 -7.42 19.59
CA GLY A 116 4.99 -7.01 18.18
C GLY A 116 4.80 -8.20 17.24
N GLU A 117 5.03 -9.40 17.73
CA GLU A 117 4.73 -10.68 17.10
C GLU A 117 4.19 -11.60 18.19
N VAL A 118 2.86 -11.75 18.25
CA VAL A 118 2.33 -13.02 18.75
C VAL A 118 2.57 -13.97 17.60
N SER A 119 3.57 -14.85 17.73
CA SER A 119 3.55 -16.13 17.04
C SER A 119 2.11 -16.60 17.10
N GLU A 120 1.42 -16.69 15.96
CA GLU A 120 0.07 -17.23 15.98
C GLU A 120 0.11 -18.52 16.79
N PRO A 121 -0.87 -18.76 17.69
CA PRO A 121 -0.97 -20.07 18.30
C PRO A 121 -0.91 -21.06 17.14
N GLU A 122 0.05 -21.99 17.20
CA GLU A 122 0.03 -23.14 16.30
C GLU A 122 -1.41 -23.64 16.31
N ASP A 123 -2.04 -23.58 15.13
CA ASP A 123 -3.47 -23.81 14.97
C ASP A 123 -3.82 -25.10 15.73
N GLY A 124 -4.49 -24.91 16.87
CA GLY A 124 -4.71 -25.95 17.84
C GLY A 124 -5.71 -26.94 17.27
N GLY A 125 -5.20 -27.96 16.60
CA GLY A 125 -5.98 -29.11 16.14
C GLY A 125 -6.42 -29.11 14.68
N ALA A 126 -5.61 -28.57 13.74
CA ALA A 126 -5.80 -28.95 12.34
C ALA A 126 -5.26 -30.37 12.09
N PRO A 127 -6.01 -31.27 11.42
CA PRO A 127 -5.54 -32.61 11.09
C PRO A 127 -4.28 -32.48 10.24
N THR A 128 -3.32 -33.38 10.45
CA THR A 128 -2.04 -33.48 9.76
C THR A 128 -2.18 -33.04 8.30
N THR A 129 -1.85 -31.78 8.03
CA THR A 129 -2.02 -31.22 6.69
C THR A 129 -1.08 -32.01 5.78
N PRO A 130 -1.56 -32.62 4.70
CA PRO A 130 -0.70 -33.36 3.79
C PRO A 130 0.41 -32.40 3.34
N GLN A 131 1.67 -32.84 3.44
CA GLN A 131 2.80 -32.06 2.95
C GLN A 131 2.57 -31.81 1.45
N VAL A 132 2.16 -30.59 1.12
CA VAL A 132 2.01 -30.16 -0.26
C VAL A 132 3.40 -30.10 -0.87
N VAL A 133 3.67 -30.94 -1.86
CA VAL A 133 4.86 -30.81 -2.70
C VAL A 133 4.65 -29.59 -3.57
N LEU A 134 5.43 -28.54 -3.33
CA LEU A 134 5.39 -27.30 -4.09
C LEU A 134 6.46 -27.34 -5.17
N ASP A 135 6.02 -27.43 -6.42
CA ASP A 135 6.90 -27.26 -7.57
C ASP A 135 7.18 -25.77 -7.78
N GLN A 136 8.28 -25.45 -8.47
CA GLN A 136 8.69 -24.06 -8.68
C GLN A 136 7.89 -23.40 -9.81
N LEU A 137 7.23 -22.28 -9.49
CA LEU A 137 6.62 -21.40 -10.50
C LEU A 137 7.63 -20.33 -10.93
N LEU A 138 7.91 -20.27 -12.22
CA LEU A 138 8.74 -19.23 -12.84
C LEU A 138 7.83 -18.21 -13.54
N ILE A 139 7.94 -16.94 -13.16
CA ILE A 139 7.24 -15.83 -13.79
C ILE A 139 8.29 -14.95 -14.46
N HIS A 140 8.13 -14.70 -15.76
CA HIS A 140 9.06 -13.93 -16.57
C HIS A 140 8.39 -12.61 -17.00
N PRO A 141 8.66 -11.49 -16.32
CA PRO A 141 8.10 -10.20 -16.69
C PRO A 141 8.58 -9.74 -18.06
N GLU A 142 7.68 -9.12 -18.82
CA GLU A 142 8.02 -8.38 -20.03
C GLU A 142 8.76 -7.06 -19.70
N PRO A 143 9.38 -6.38 -20.69
CA PRO A 143 9.95 -5.07 -20.49
C PRO A 143 8.95 -4.09 -19.86
N PRO A 144 9.38 -3.26 -18.89
CA PRO A 144 8.48 -2.34 -18.23
C PRO A 144 7.88 -1.31 -19.19
N THR A 145 6.59 -1.09 -19.05
CA THR A 145 5.82 -0.08 -19.79
C THR A 145 5.84 1.26 -19.06
N THR A 146 5.29 2.30 -19.71
CA THR A 146 5.03 3.61 -19.08
C THR A 146 4.11 3.46 -17.86
N LEU A 147 3.18 2.50 -17.91
CA LEU A 147 2.25 2.20 -16.82
C LEU A 147 3.00 1.70 -15.60
N ASN A 148 3.94 0.77 -15.78
CA ASN A 148 4.69 0.21 -14.66
C ASN A 148 5.53 1.27 -13.94
N GLU A 149 6.13 2.22 -14.66
CA GLU A 149 6.83 3.34 -14.03
C GLU A 149 5.90 4.19 -13.15
N LEU A 150 4.70 4.49 -13.64
CA LEU A 150 3.69 5.22 -12.85
C LEU A 150 3.21 4.42 -11.64
N GLN A 151 2.97 3.12 -11.80
CA GLN A 151 2.58 2.23 -10.70
C GLN A 151 3.62 2.22 -9.58
N PHE A 152 4.90 2.08 -9.94
CA PHE A 152 6.00 2.07 -8.97
C PHE A 152 6.16 3.41 -8.27
N ARG A 153 5.88 4.51 -8.97
CA ARG A 153 5.91 5.85 -8.37
C ARG A 153 4.75 6.07 -7.41
N ILE A 154 3.53 5.76 -7.83
CA ILE A 154 2.32 5.92 -7.01
C ILE A 154 2.40 5.01 -5.79
N SER A 155 2.88 3.78 -5.94
CA SER A 155 3.00 2.86 -4.79
C SER A 155 3.99 3.33 -3.75
N ARG A 156 5.13 3.87 -4.18
CA ARG A 156 6.12 4.50 -3.30
C ARG A 156 5.51 5.67 -2.54
N ASP A 157 4.88 6.57 -3.26
CA ASP A 157 4.27 7.77 -2.71
C ASP A 157 3.11 7.43 -1.76
N PHE A 158 2.31 6.42 -2.11
CA PHE A 158 1.28 5.84 -1.23
C PHE A 158 1.89 5.27 0.06
N CYS A 159 2.96 4.48 -0.03
CA CYS A 159 3.66 3.96 1.14
C CYS A 159 4.19 5.09 2.03
N PHE A 160 4.68 6.19 1.45
CA PHE A 160 5.12 7.35 2.22
C PHE A 160 3.96 8.02 2.97
N ILE A 161 2.83 8.24 2.30
CA ILE A 161 1.66 8.93 2.88
C ILE A 161 1.06 8.11 4.01
N TRP A 162 0.91 6.80 3.79
CA TRP A 162 0.29 5.88 4.73
C TRP A 162 1.29 5.20 5.69
N ARG A 163 2.55 5.67 5.71
CA ARG A 163 3.64 5.05 6.48
C ARG A 163 3.31 4.83 7.95
N PHE A 164 2.56 5.71 8.60
CA PHE A 164 2.24 5.54 10.02
C PHE A 164 1.27 4.38 10.29
N PHE A 165 0.40 4.05 9.34
CA PHE A 165 -0.39 2.82 9.41
C PHE A 165 0.53 1.62 9.13
N ILE A 166 1.38 1.69 8.11
CA ILE A 166 2.26 0.57 7.73
C ILE A 166 3.31 0.25 8.81
N ASP A 167 3.91 1.28 9.42
CA ASP A 167 4.98 1.19 10.43
C ASP A 167 4.47 0.80 11.82
N ASP A 168 3.16 0.76 12.06
CA ASP A 168 2.56 0.42 13.35
C ASP A 168 1.87 -0.96 13.27
N PRO A 169 2.54 -2.04 13.73
CA PRO A 169 1.98 -3.40 13.70
C PRO A 169 0.67 -3.54 14.45
N MET A 170 0.38 -2.66 15.42
CA MET A 170 -0.88 -2.73 16.16
C MET A 170 -2.08 -2.36 15.29
N THR A 171 -1.88 -1.52 14.27
CA THR A 171 -2.98 -1.12 13.41
C THR A 171 -3.44 -2.23 12.48
N TRP A 172 -2.52 -3.04 11.96
CA TRP A 172 -2.80 -4.06 10.94
C TRP A 172 -2.59 -5.50 11.41
N ARG A 173 -2.64 -5.78 12.71
CA ARG A 173 -2.57 -7.16 13.23
C ARG A 173 -3.62 -8.04 12.54
N TYR A 174 -3.21 -9.13 11.91
CA TYR A 174 -4.12 -10.03 11.19
C TYR A 174 -4.94 -10.88 12.18
N PRO A 175 -6.23 -11.15 11.89
CA PRO A 175 -7.06 -10.48 10.88
C PRO A 175 -7.50 -9.09 11.37
N SER A 176 -7.45 -8.07 10.50
CA SER A 176 -8.00 -6.74 10.80
C SER A 176 -8.44 -5.97 9.55
N MET A 177 -9.42 -5.08 9.71
CA MET A 177 -9.87 -4.22 8.62
C MET A 177 -8.77 -3.27 8.11
N ALA A 178 -7.86 -2.82 8.96
CA ALA A 178 -6.73 -2.01 8.51
C ALA A 178 -5.81 -2.80 7.58
N PHE A 179 -5.55 -4.08 7.89
CA PHE A 179 -4.80 -4.97 7.02
C PHE A 179 -5.46 -5.07 5.65
N ASN A 180 -6.76 -5.38 5.61
CA ASN A 180 -7.51 -5.51 4.36
C ASN A 180 -7.53 -4.21 3.56
N THR A 181 -7.66 -3.06 4.25
CA THR A 181 -7.70 -1.73 3.65
C THR A 181 -6.38 -1.35 3.00
N ILE A 182 -5.24 -1.59 3.65
CA ILE A 182 -3.93 -1.34 3.05
C ILE A 182 -3.64 -2.34 1.92
N ALA A 183 -3.97 -3.62 2.11
CA ALA A 183 -3.79 -4.66 1.11
C ALA A 183 -4.55 -4.34 -0.19
N ILE A 184 -5.84 -4.01 -0.10
CA ILE A 184 -6.63 -3.66 -1.30
C ILE A 184 -6.14 -2.37 -1.96
N GLY A 185 -5.67 -1.39 -1.19
CA GLY A 185 -5.09 -0.17 -1.74
C GLY A 185 -3.86 -0.45 -2.60
N LEU A 186 -2.96 -1.31 -2.11
CA LEU A 186 -1.77 -1.72 -2.86
C LEU A 186 -2.12 -2.58 -4.08
N LEU A 187 -3.09 -3.50 -3.96
CA LEU A 187 -3.59 -4.30 -5.08
C LEU A 187 -4.20 -3.43 -6.18
N ARG A 188 -5.00 -2.42 -5.82
CA ARG A 188 -5.58 -1.46 -6.77
C ARG A 188 -4.51 -0.67 -7.51
N ILE A 189 -3.47 -0.20 -6.82
CA ILE A 189 -2.35 0.48 -7.49
C ILE A 189 -1.62 -0.48 -8.44
N ALA A 190 -1.35 -1.72 -8.00
CA ALA A 190 -0.65 -2.72 -8.81
C ALA A 190 -1.46 -3.19 -10.03
N ALA A 191 -2.79 -3.17 -9.97
CA ALA A 191 -3.67 -3.45 -11.11
C ALA A 191 -4.01 -2.21 -11.95
N TRP A 192 -3.59 -1.01 -11.52
CA TRP A 192 -4.12 0.26 -12.08
C TRP A 192 -5.67 0.34 -12.02
N ASP A 193 -6.25 -0.28 -11.00
CA ASP A 193 -7.67 -0.27 -10.68
C ASP A 193 -8.02 0.97 -9.83
N LEU A 194 -7.77 2.13 -10.43
CA LEU A 194 -7.86 3.45 -9.81
C LEU A 194 -8.38 4.49 -10.79
N GLU A 195 -8.85 5.60 -10.25
CA GLU A 195 -9.29 6.77 -11.00
C GLU A 195 -8.26 7.90 -10.84
N VAL A 196 -7.83 8.49 -11.97
CA VAL A 196 -7.08 9.74 -11.99
C VAL A 196 -8.08 10.88 -12.21
N SER A 197 -8.34 11.66 -11.17
CA SER A 197 -9.24 12.82 -11.24
C SER A 197 -8.44 14.12 -11.25
N SER A 198 -8.92 15.11 -12.00
CA SER A 198 -8.40 16.49 -12.02
C SER A 198 -9.00 17.38 -10.93
N ASP A 199 -9.83 16.85 -10.04
CA ASP A 199 -10.50 17.64 -9.01
C ASP A 199 -9.47 18.26 -8.06
N SER A 200 -9.49 19.59 -7.96
CA SER A 200 -8.62 20.36 -7.07
C SER A 200 -9.17 20.49 -5.65
N GLU A 201 -10.45 20.19 -5.45
CA GLU A 201 -11.14 20.25 -4.17
C GLU A 201 -10.98 18.93 -3.42
N ILE A 202 -9.83 18.78 -2.76
CA ILE A 202 -9.63 17.72 -1.76
C ILE A 202 -9.94 18.32 -0.40
N ASP A 203 -10.83 17.68 0.34
CA ASP A 203 -11.01 17.96 1.75
C ASP A 203 -9.81 17.40 2.52
N TYR A 204 -8.86 18.27 2.82
CA TYR A 204 -7.73 17.93 3.67
C TYR A 204 -8.19 18.04 5.13
N PRO A 205 -8.05 16.98 5.96
CA PRO A 205 -8.52 17.03 7.34
C PRO A 205 -7.86 18.20 8.08
N GLU A 206 -8.69 19.03 8.73
CA GLU A 206 -8.25 20.24 9.44
C GLU A 206 -7.14 19.95 10.47
N ASN A 207 -7.19 18.76 11.08
CA ASN A 207 -6.26 18.31 12.11
C ASN A 207 -4.99 17.62 11.56
N ARG A 208 -4.80 17.57 10.23
CA ARG A 208 -3.64 16.98 9.54
C ARG A 208 -3.41 15.48 9.81
N VAL A 209 -4.41 14.77 10.31
CA VAL A 209 -4.38 13.32 10.51
C VAL A 209 -5.21 12.67 9.40
N ASN A 210 -4.52 12.10 8.41
CA ASN A 210 -5.18 11.37 7.33
C ASN A 210 -5.67 10.01 7.82
N PHE A 211 -6.81 9.56 7.29
CA PHE A 211 -7.37 8.24 7.53
C PHE A 211 -7.86 7.64 6.21
N PRO A 212 -7.64 6.34 5.98
CA PRO A 212 -8.07 5.69 4.74
C PRO A 212 -9.57 5.40 4.79
N TYR A 213 -10.32 5.93 3.82
CA TYR A 213 -11.78 5.79 3.74
C TYR A 213 -12.25 4.97 2.54
N TRP A 214 -11.34 4.36 1.78
CA TRP A 214 -11.74 3.51 0.66
C TRP A 214 -12.25 2.16 1.14
N ASP A 215 -13.19 1.59 0.38
CA ASP A 215 -13.79 0.31 0.69
C ASP A 215 -12.76 -0.83 0.64
N ALA A 216 -12.88 -1.73 1.61
CA ALA A 216 -12.05 -2.92 1.73
C ALA A 216 -12.89 -4.20 1.82
N PRO A 217 -12.38 -5.33 1.28
CA PRO A 217 -13.01 -6.63 1.47
C PRO A 217 -13.18 -6.98 2.94
N GLN A 218 -14.35 -7.50 3.30
CA GLN A 218 -14.66 -7.96 4.66
C GLN A 218 -14.08 -9.36 4.95
N THR A 219 -13.74 -10.10 3.89
CA THR A 219 -13.20 -11.46 3.96
C THR A 219 -11.72 -11.48 3.57
N ASP A 220 -10.98 -12.45 4.12
CA ASP A 220 -9.56 -12.64 3.78
C ASP A 220 -9.35 -13.30 2.42
N ILE A 221 -10.40 -13.86 1.82
CA ILE A 221 -10.36 -14.50 0.51
C ILE A 221 -11.39 -13.82 -0.39
N PHE A 222 -10.95 -13.37 -1.57
CA PHE A 222 -11.81 -12.72 -2.55
C PHE A 222 -11.20 -12.78 -3.96
N TRP A 223 -12.05 -12.62 -4.98
CA TRP A 223 -11.60 -12.52 -6.36
C TRP A 223 -11.22 -11.08 -6.72
N PHE A 224 -10.10 -10.91 -7.42
CA PHE A 224 -9.62 -9.62 -7.88
C PHE A 224 -8.96 -9.76 -9.27
N HIS A 225 -9.52 -9.12 -10.29
CA HIS A 225 -9.04 -9.20 -11.69
C HIS A 225 -8.81 -10.65 -12.17
N GLY A 226 -9.71 -11.57 -11.80
CA GLY A 226 -9.64 -12.99 -12.12
C GLY A 226 -8.57 -13.79 -11.36
N TYR A 227 -7.88 -13.20 -10.39
CA TYR A 227 -7.01 -13.90 -9.43
C TYR A 227 -7.74 -14.11 -8.12
N LEU A 228 -7.50 -15.24 -7.47
CA LEU A 228 -7.97 -15.46 -6.11
C LEU A 228 -6.95 -14.86 -5.14
N VAL A 229 -7.32 -13.78 -4.44
CA VAL A 229 -6.47 -13.17 -3.43
C VAL A 229 -6.73 -13.85 -2.09
N VAL A 230 -5.65 -14.21 -1.40
CA VAL A 230 -5.69 -14.83 -0.07
C VAL A 230 -4.83 -14.02 0.87
N LEU A 231 -5.47 -13.29 1.78
CA LEU A 231 -4.83 -12.54 2.84
C LEU A 231 -4.43 -13.48 3.98
N HIS A 232 -3.21 -13.33 4.47
CA HIS A 232 -2.65 -14.15 5.55
C HIS A 232 -1.69 -13.33 6.43
N GLY A 233 -1.66 -13.62 7.74
CA GLY A 233 -0.85 -12.84 8.69
C GLY A 233 0.66 -12.91 8.41
N ASN A 234 1.16 -14.10 8.08
CA ASN A 234 2.55 -14.33 7.68
C ASN A 234 2.61 -15.47 6.66
N ILE A 235 3.51 -15.42 5.69
CA ILE A 235 3.73 -16.50 4.70
C ILE A 235 5.21 -16.87 4.55
N ASN A 236 6.09 -16.33 5.40
CA ASN A 236 7.54 -16.53 5.26
C ASN A 236 8.03 -17.94 5.66
N THR A 237 7.14 -18.79 6.17
CA THR A 237 7.44 -20.18 6.52
C THR A 237 6.70 -21.14 5.60
N LYS A 238 7.27 -22.33 5.38
CA LYS A 238 6.63 -23.39 4.59
C LYS A 238 5.27 -23.79 5.16
N THR A 239 5.13 -23.83 6.48
CA THR A 239 3.88 -24.17 7.15
C THR A 239 2.80 -23.13 6.89
N SER A 240 3.11 -21.84 7.03
CA SER A 240 2.13 -20.78 6.85
C SER A 240 1.68 -20.63 5.40
N ILE A 241 2.59 -20.78 4.42
CA ILE A 241 2.18 -20.78 3.01
C ILE A 241 1.32 -22.01 2.66
N SER A 242 1.64 -23.19 3.17
CA SER A 242 0.80 -24.39 2.98
C SER A 242 -0.57 -24.24 3.62
N ALA A 243 -0.68 -23.58 4.78
CA ALA A 243 -1.96 -23.25 5.42
C ALA A 243 -2.78 -22.29 4.54
N ALA A 244 -2.18 -21.24 4.01
CA ALA A 244 -2.84 -20.31 3.09
C ALA A 244 -3.32 -20.99 1.81
N ILE A 245 -2.52 -21.89 1.23
CA ILE A 245 -2.91 -22.70 0.07
C ILE A 245 -4.09 -23.61 0.40
N SER A 246 -4.06 -24.28 1.55
CA SER A 246 -5.14 -25.17 2.00
C SER A 246 -6.45 -24.40 2.19
N LYS A 247 -6.40 -23.20 2.79
CA LYS A 247 -7.55 -22.28 2.93
C LYS A 247 -8.14 -21.92 1.57
N ALA A 248 -7.29 -21.68 0.57
CA ALA A 248 -7.70 -21.36 -0.78
C ALA A 248 -8.30 -22.56 -1.54
N GLN A 249 -7.72 -23.76 -1.37
CA GLN A 249 -8.26 -24.99 -1.97
C GLN A 249 -9.64 -25.33 -1.43
N PHE A 250 -9.86 -25.13 -0.13
CA PHE A 250 -11.18 -25.27 0.48
C PHE A 250 -12.19 -24.30 -0.14
N PHE A 251 -11.79 -23.04 -0.36
CA PHE A 251 -12.64 -22.05 -1.01
C PHE A 251 -12.96 -22.37 -2.48
N LEU A 252 -12.05 -23.04 -3.20
CA LEU A 252 -12.19 -23.39 -4.62
C LEU A 252 -13.03 -24.66 -4.88
N GLU A 253 -13.51 -25.37 -3.85
CA GLU A 253 -14.38 -26.56 -3.95
C GLU A 253 -13.95 -27.57 -5.05
N VAL A 254 -12.71 -28.07 -5.02
CA VAL A 254 -12.14 -29.30 -5.66
C VAL A 254 -12.43 -29.57 -7.17
N SER A 255 -13.19 -28.76 -7.90
CA SER A 255 -13.73 -29.15 -9.22
C SER A 255 -13.53 -28.11 -10.33
N HIS A 256 -12.52 -27.25 -10.21
CA HIS A 256 -12.05 -26.47 -11.35
C HIS A 256 -11.28 -27.37 -12.33
N ARG A 257 -11.79 -27.46 -13.58
CA ARG A 257 -11.06 -28.13 -14.68
C ARG A 257 -9.80 -27.36 -15.10
N ASP A 258 -9.79 -26.05 -14.85
CA ASP A 258 -8.72 -25.12 -15.20
C ASP A 258 -7.86 -24.76 -13.98
N ALA A 259 -6.61 -24.36 -14.24
CA ALA A 259 -5.69 -23.91 -13.20
C ALA A 259 -6.17 -22.59 -12.58
N ALA A 260 -6.36 -22.58 -11.26
CA ALA A 260 -6.63 -21.37 -10.49
C ALA A 260 -5.31 -20.64 -10.19
N HIS A 261 -5.32 -19.32 -10.30
CA HIS A 261 -4.16 -18.47 -10.06
C HIS A 261 -4.40 -17.64 -8.81
N LEU A 262 -3.54 -17.83 -7.81
CA LEU A 262 -3.69 -17.28 -6.48
C LEU A 262 -2.61 -16.25 -6.18
N ILE A 263 -3.00 -15.15 -5.56
CA ILE A 263 -2.09 -14.15 -5.00
C ILE A 263 -2.21 -14.25 -3.48
N ILE A 264 -1.20 -14.85 -2.85
CA ILE A 264 -1.16 -14.97 -1.39
C ILE A 264 -0.40 -13.77 -0.84
N LEU A 265 -1.06 -12.97 -0.02
CA LEU A 265 -0.54 -11.69 0.45
C LEU A 265 -0.50 -11.64 1.98
N SER A 266 0.69 -11.41 2.50
CA SER A 266 0.88 -10.76 3.80
C SER A 266 1.34 -9.31 3.55
N LEU A 267 1.09 -8.38 4.47
CA LEU A 267 1.58 -7.00 4.27
C LEU A 267 3.12 -6.95 4.12
N ARG A 268 3.86 -7.93 4.68
CA ARG A 268 5.32 -8.03 4.54
C ARG A 268 5.78 -8.80 3.31
N HIS A 269 5.01 -9.76 2.81
CA HIS A 269 5.43 -10.69 1.76
C HIS A 269 4.30 -11.07 0.81
N VAL A 270 4.63 -11.36 -0.44
CA VAL A 270 3.70 -11.88 -1.45
C VAL A 270 4.25 -13.15 -2.08
N ALA A 271 3.36 -14.09 -2.41
CA ALA A 271 3.67 -15.28 -3.19
C ALA A 271 2.58 -15.51 -4.24
N PHE A 272 2.97 -16.07 -5.39
CA PHE A 272 2.09 -16.41 -6.50
C PHE A 272 2.00 -17.92 -6.58
N VAL A 273 0.77 -18.45 -6.60
CA VAL A 273 0.53 -19.90 -6.59
C VAL A 273 -0.41 -20.26 -7.72
N GLU A 274 -0.09 -21.31 -8.45
CA GLU A 274 -0.97 -21.93 -9.42
C GLU A 274 -1.46 -23.26 -8.85
N VAL A 275 -2.78 -23.41 -8.70
CA VAL A 275 -3.42 -24.63 -8.24
C VAL A 275 -4.14 -25.27 -9.41
N SER A 276 -3.71 -26.46 -9.79
CA SER A 276 -4.39 -27.30 -10.77
C SER A 276 -4.87 -28.60 -10.14
N SER A 277 -5.63 -29.41 -10.87
CA SER A 277 -6.02 -30.75 -10.44
C SER A 277 -4.84 -31.73 -10.30
N LYS A 278 -3.67 -31.39 -10.85
CA LYS A 278 -2.50 -32.29 -10.93
C LYS A 278 -1.31 -31.84 -10.08
N SER A 279 -1.12 -30.55 -9.91
CA SER A 279 0.05 -29.97 -9.24
C SER A 279 -0.26 -28.61 -8.63
N ILE A 280 0.59 -28.23 -7.67
CA ILE A 280 0.60 -26.90 -7.06
C ILE A 280 1.98 -26.29 -7.32
N LEU A 281 2.01 -25.24 -8.12
CA LEU A 281 3.23 -24.49 -8.42
C LEU A 281 3.27 -23.25 -7.53
N CYS A 282 4.41 -22.94 -6.92
CA CYS A 282 4.58 -21.77 -6.07
C CYS A 282 5.82 -20.98 -6.48
N SER A 283 5.66 -19.66 -6.56
CA SER A 283 6.80 -18.76 -6.75
C SER A 283 7.65 -18.69 -5.49
N GLN A 284 8.82 -18.07 -5.61
CA GLN A 284 9.53 -17.60 -4.42
C GLN A 284 8.64 -16.62 -3.63
N ILE A 285 8.74 -16.65 -2.29
CA ILE A 285 8.14 -15.64 -1.40
C ILE A 285 8.96 -14.36 -1.50
N LEU A 286 8.32 -13.27 -1.90
CA LEU A 286 8.98 -11.99 -2.16
C LEU A 286 8.62 -10.96 -1.09
N PRO A 287 9.59 -10.13 -0.64
CA PRO A 287 9.29 -8.97 0.20
C PRO A 287 8.32 -8.02 -0.51
N PHE A 288 7.23 -7.66 0.17
CA PHE A 288 6.15 -6.82 -0.36
C PHE A 288 6.21 -5.39 0.19
N LEU A 289 6.04 -5.20 1.49
CA LEU A 289 6.39 -3.94 2.15
C LEU A 289 7.69 -4.12 2.94
N VAL A 290 8.58 -3.15 2.79
CA VAL A 290 9.90 -3.09 3.44
C VAL A 290 10.16 -1.65 3.87
N ASN A 291 11.14 -1.42 4.74
CA ASN A 291 11.47 -0.07 5.22
C ASN A 291 11.77 0.91 4.05
N MET A 292 12.29 0.39 2.94
CA MET A 292 12.60 1.17 1.74
C MET A 292 11.41 1.42 0.81
N SER A 293 10.21 0.87 1.07
CA SER A 293 9.06 0.93 0.15
C SER A 293 8.65 2.35 -0.24
N ALA A 294 8.85 3.32 0.64
CA ALA A 294 8.59 4.74 0.37
C ALA A 294 9.73 5.48 -0.37
N ARG A 295 10.82 4.80 -0.71
CA ARG A 295 11.90 5.31 -1.59
C ARG A 295 12.07 4.49 -2.86
N GLN A 296 11.91 3.18 -2.76
CA GLN A 296 12.13 2.23 -3.84
C GLN A 296 11.03 1.18 -3.82
N CYS A 297 10.52 0.85 -5.01
CA CYS A 297 9.53 -0.20 -5.15
C CYS A 297 10.14 -1.58 -4.82
N SER A 298 9.46 -2.34 -3.96
CA SER A 298 9.88 -3.66 -3.51
C SER A 298 9.82 -4.72 -4.64
N PRO A 299 10.55 -5.83 -4.51
CA PRO A 299 10.49 -6.93 -5.47
C PRO A 299 9.08 -7.49 -5.64
N GLY A 300 8.37 -7.70 -4.52
CA GLY A 300 7.02 -8.24 -4.52
C GLY A 300 6.02 -7.32 -5.22
N PHE A 301 6.09 -6.00 -4.98
CA PHE A 301 5.19 -5.06 -5.65
C PHE A 301 5.48 -4.93 -7.15
N ARG A 302 6.76 -4.98 -7.55
CA ARG A 302 7.15 -4.99 -8.98
C ARG A 302 6.53 -6.18 -9.69
N LEU A 303 6.74 -7.39 -9.16
CA LEU A 303 6.20 -8.60 -9.77
C LEU A 303 4.66 -8.61 -9.77
N LEU A 304 4.03 -8.16 -8.68
CA LEU A 304 2.58 -8.02 -8.58
C LEU A 304 2.02 -7.10 -9.66
N SER A 305 2.68 -5.96 -9.92
CA SER A 305 2.26 -5.02 -10.95
C SER A 305 2.35 -5.62 -12.35
N TYR A 306 3.43 -6.34 -12.65
CA TYR A 306 3.55 -7.06 -13.92
C TYR A 306 2.48 -8.14 -14.07
N VAL A 307 2.25 -8.94 -13.02
CA VAL A 307 1.23 -10.00 -13.02
C VAL A 307 -0.16 -9.45 -13.31
N LEU A 308 -0.53 -8.30 -12.73
CA LEU A 308 -1.89 -7.76 -12.85
C LEU A 308 -2.13 -6.94 -14.11
N THR A 309 -1.08 -6.47 -14.79
CA THR A 309 -1.18 -5.56 -15.96
C THR A 309 -0.54 -6.07 -17.25
N SER A 310 0.06 -7.27 -17.21
CA SER A 310 0.66 -7.90 -18.39
C SER A 310 0.34 -9.39 -18.47
N SER A 311 0.57 -10.00 -19.63
CA SER A 311 0.35 -11.42 -19.89
C SER A 311 1.46 -12.35 -19.38
N CYS A 312 2.32 -11.89 -18.46
CA CYS A 312 3.52 -12.63 -18.04
C CYS A 312 3.23 -13.92 -17.24
N TRP A 313 2.03 -14.04 -16.66
CA TRP A 313 1.60 -15.24 -15.94
C TRP A 313 0.33 -15.84 -16.54
N LYS A 314 -0.67 -15.03 -16.87
CA LYS A 314 -1.88 -15.47 -17.58
C LYS A 314 -1.81 -15.07 -19.05
N PRO A 315 -2.02 -15.98 -20.01
CA PRO A 315 -2.10 -15.60 -21.41
C PRO A 315 -3.32 -14.70 -21.66
N SER A 316 -3.16 -13.67 -22.51
CA SER A 316 -4.28 -12.82 -22.94
C SER A 316 -5.35 -13.67 -23.62
N LEU A 317 -6.60 -13.50 -23.19
CA LEU A 317 -7.78 -14.13 -23.81
C LEU A 317 -8.42 -13.22 -24.88
N ALA A 318 -7.83 -12.06 -25.18
CA ALA A 318 -8.36 -11.10 -26.15
C ALA A 318 -8.62 -11.71 -27.53
N ARG A 319 -7.74 -12.63 -27.98
CA ARG A 319 -7.91 -13.34 -29.27
C ARG A 319 -9.13 -14.26 -29.31
N ARG A 320 -9.67 -14.66 -28.17
CA ARG A 320 -10.88 -15.50 -28.09
C ARG A 320 -12.15 -14.65 -28.15
N GLU A 321 -12.06 -13.40 -27.74
CA GLU A 321 -13.17 -12.46 -27.78
C GLU A 321 -13.39 -11.94 -29.20
N HIS A 322 -14.65 -11.88 -29.63
CA HIS A 322 -15.03 -11.36 -30.94
C HIS A 322 -16.08 -10.25 -30.74
N LEU A 323 -15.72 -9.00 -31.07
CA LEU A 323 -16.59 -7.83 -30.93
C LEU A 323 -17.68 -7.73 -32.03
N GLY A 324 -17.75 -8.70 -32.95
CA GLY A 324 -18.68 -8.71 -34.09
C GLY A 324 -18.38 -7.68 -35.19
N VAL A 325 -17.65 -6.62 -34.86
CA VAL A 325 -17.13 -5.60 -35.78
C VAL A 325 -15.61 -5.52 -35.57
N GLY A 326 -14.84 -5.60 -36.65
CA GLY A 326 -13.38 -5.44 -36.60
C GLY A 326 -13.02 -3.99 -36.34
N LEU A 327 -12.91 -3.58 -35.07
CA LEU A 327 -12.48 -2.24 -34.70
C LEU A 327 -10.94 -2.16 -34.72
N PRO A 328 -10.34 -1.17 -35.40
CA PRO A 328 -8.90 -0.98 -35.35
C PRO A 328 -8.47 -0.44 -33.97
N PRO A 329 -7.21 -0.67 -33.53
CA PRO A 329 -6.72 -0.26 -32.22
C PRO A 329 -6.91 1.23 -31.90
N GLU A 330 -6.81 2.09 -32.91
CA GLU A 330 -7.01 3.53 -32.78
C GLU A 330 -8.46 3.88 -32.39
N THR A 331 -9.43 3.10 -32.86
CA THR A 331 -10.84 3.27 -32.47
C THR A 331 -11.08 2.81 -31.04
N LEU A 332 -10.46 1.69 -30.63
CA LEU A 332 -10.52 1.21 -29.25
C LEU A 332 -9.93 2.24 -28.27
N ASP A 333 -8.79 2.83 -28.62
CA ASP A 333 -8.16 3.91 -27.86
C ASP A 333 -9.05 5.16 -27.79
N LEU A 334 -9.69 5.55 -28.90
CA LEU A 334 -10.63 6.68 -28.93
C LEU A 334 -11.84 6.43 -28.02
N ILE A 335 -12.40 5.21 -28.03
CA ILE A 335 -13.49 4.82 -27.12
C ILE A 335 -13.03 4.96 -25.67
N LEU A 336 -11.89 4.36 -25.30
CA LEU A 336 -11.37 4.40 -23.93
C LEU A 336 -11.12 5.83 -23.45
N ARG A 337 -10.59 6.71 -24.31
CA ARG A 337 -10.34 8.12 -24.00
C ARG A 337 -11.60 8.96 -23.88
N SER A 338 -12.69 8.54 -24.53
CA SER A 338 -13.99 9.22 -24.44
C SER A 338 -14.77 8.86 -23.18
N CYS A 339 -14.44 7.74 -22.54
CA CYS A 339 -15.03 7.33 -21.28
C CYS A 339 -14.52 8.20 -20.11
N SER A 340 -15.33 8.34 -19.06
CA SER A 340 -14.83 8.81 -17.77
C SER A 340 -13.77 7.83 -17.23
N PRO A 341 -12.86 8.24 -16.33
CA PRO A 341 -11.85 7.35 -15.75
C PRO A 341 -12.44 6.03 -15.22
N LYS A 342 -13.54 6.11 -14.48
CA LYS A 342 -14.30 4.95 -13.98
C LYS A 342 -14.92 4.12 -15.10
N GLY A 343 -15.49 4.77 -16.12
CA GLY A 343 -16.08 4.08 -17.27
C GLY A 343 -15.04 3.31 -18.10
N ALA A 344 -13.86 3.90 -18.33
CA ALA A 344 -12.76 3.24 -19.05
C ALA A 344 -12.27 1.99 -18.31
N LEU A 345 -12.18 2.06 -16.98
CA LEU A 345 -11.82 0.96 -16.11
C LEU A 345 -12.90 -0.14 -16.08
N THR A 346 -14.18 0.23 -15.97
CA THR A 346 -15.26 -0.76 -16.04
C THR A 346 -15.29 -1.45 -17.40
N LEU A 347 -15.05 -0.72 -18.48
CA LEU A 347 -14.98 -1.29 -19.83
C LEU A 347 -13.82 -2.27 -19.96
N SER A 348 -12.63 -1.91 -19.46
CA SER A 348 -11.45 -2.79 -19.48
C SER A 348 -11.62 -4.05 -18.63
N GLN A 349 -12.42 -4.00 -17.57
CA GLN A 349 -12.76 -5.19 -16.76
C GLN A 349 -13.81 -6.09 -17.43
N SER A 350 -14.62 -5.55 -18.35
CA SER A 350 -15.70 -6.28 -19.02
C SER A 350 -15.29 -6.99 -20.32
N SER A 351 -14.13 -6.64 -20.89
CA SER A 351 -13.65 -7.12 -22.19
C SER A 351 -12.13 -7.29 -22.18
N PHE A 352 -11.65 -8.45 -22.61
CA PHE A 352 -10.22 -8.76 -22.72
C PHE A 352 -9.54 -7.91 -23.79
N ILE A 353 -10.23 -7.59 -24.89
CA ILE A 353 -9.70 -6.70 -25.93
C ILE A 353 -9.49 -5.29 -25.37
N PHE A 354 -10.48 -4.75 -24.66
CA PHE A 354 -10.33 -3.44 -24.02
C PHE A 354 -9.34 -3.46 -22.87
N GLN A 355 -9.18 -4.58 -22.15
CA GLN A 355 -8.15 -4.75 -21.11
C GLN A 355 -6.73 -4.58 -21.68
N GLU A 356 -6.42 -5.28 -22.78
CA GLU A 356 -5.11 -5.20 -23.44
C GLU A 356 -4.84 -3.79 -23.97
N GLN A 357 -5.85 -3.15 -24.57
CA GLN A 357 -5.73 -1.77 -25.04
C GLN A 357 -5.58 -0.77 -23.89
N TYR A 358 -6.28 -0.97 -22.78
CA TYR A 358 -6.24 -0.08 -21.62
C TYR A 358 -4.86 -0.03 -20.96
N TYR A 359 -4.24 -1.19 -20.73
CA TYR A 359 -2.91 -1.24 -20.11
C TYR A 359 -1.78 -0.80 -21.04
N SER A 360 -2.00 -0.80 -22.36
CA SER A 360 -1.01 -0.30 -23.33
C SER A 360 -1.02 1.22 -23.51
N THR A 361 -2.14 1.90 -23.21
CA THR A 361 -2.35 3.33 -23.56
C THR A 361 -2.58 4.28 -22.39
N ILE A 362 -2.83 3.79 -21.17
CA ILE A 362 -3.11 4.60 -19.95
C ILE A 362 -4.10 5.75 -20.23
N PRO A 363 -5.34 5.44 -20.65
CA PRO A 363 -6.26 6.44 -21.23
C PRO A 363 -6.66 7.56 -20.28
N GLN A 364 -6.49 7.36 -18.97
CA GLN A 364 -6.86 8.32 -17.93
C GLN A 364 -5.97 9.59 -17.87
N ILE A 365 -4.79 9.58 -18.49
CA ILE A 365 -3.86 10.72 -18.45
C ILE A 365 -3.50 11.13 -19.88
N GLN A 366 -4.35 11.96 -20.49
CA GLN A 366 -4.20 12.36 -21.89
C GLN A 366 -2.95 13.21 -22.14
N HIS A 367 -2.33 13.00 -23.29
CA HIS A 367 -1.14 13.74 -23.76
C HIS A 367 0.04 13.75 -22.78
N PHE A 368 0.13 12.74 -21.93
CA PHE A 368 1.15 12.62 -20.91
C PHE A 368 2.22 11.60 -21.31
N THR A 369 3.47 12.07 -21.37
CA THR A 369 4.61 11.22 -21.70
C THR A 369 5.65 11.31 -20.57
N LEU A 370 6.00 10.17 -19.99
CA LEU A 370 7.12 10.08 -19.04
C LEU A 370 8.45 10.21 -19.77
N ARG A 371 9.36 11.03 -19.24
CA ARG A 371 10.74 11.16 -19.76
C ARG A 371 11.76 10.35 -18.98
N SER A 372 11.45 9.98 -17.75
CA SER A 372 12.33 9.27 -16.83
C SER A 372 11.69 7.96 -16.35
N PHE A 373 12.47 6.88 -16.40
CA PHE A 373 12.11 5.50 -16.04
C PHE A 373 12.98 4.98 -14.88
N LYS A 374 13.34 5.85 -13.93
CA LYS A 374 14.31 5.54 -12.86
C LYS A 374 13.83 4.41 -11.94
N HIS A 375 12.53 4.19 -11.80
CA HIS A 375 12.01 3.17 -10.89
C HIS A 375 11.98 1.77 -11.52
N SER A 376 11.50 1.70 -12.76
CA SER A 376 11.43 0.48 -13.56
C SER A 376 12.78 0.07 -14.14
N VAL A 377 13.58 1.05 -14.59
CA VAL A 377 14.90 0.89 -15.22
C VAL A 377 15.98 1.69 -14.46
N PRO A 378 16.40 1.23 -13.27
CA PRO A 378 17.29 2.00 -12.39
C PRO A 378 18.72 2.16 -12.90
N CYS A 379 19.14 1.46 -13.97
CA CYS A 379 20.52 1.58 -14.47
C CYS A 379 20.83 2.93 -15.12
N CYS A 380 19.91 3.48 -15.92
CA CYS A 380 20.09 4.77 -16.58
C CYS A 380 18.80 5.61 -16.65
N GLY A 381 17.66 5.07 -16.23
CA GLY A 381 16.37 5.75 -16.24
C GLY A 381 15.80 6.00 -17.65
N LYS A 382 16.31 5.33 -18.69
CA LYS A 382 15.82 5.48 -20.07
C LYS A 382 15.02 4.26 -20.51
N LYS A 383 13.95 4.49 -21.27
CA LYS A 383 13.12 3.42 -21.87
C LYS A 383 13.70 2.87 -23.17
N ASP A 384 14.54 3.64 -23.86
CA ASP A 384 15.06 3.28 -25.17
C ASP A 384 15.81 1.93 -25.12
N ARG A 385 15.82 1.18 -26.23
CA ARG A 385 16.54 -0.10 -26.40
C ARG A 385 16.07 -1.27 -25.53
N LEU A 386 15.02 -1.11 -24.72
CA LEU A 386 14.40 -2.23 -23.99
C LEU A 386 13.71 -3.27 -24.89
N ARG A 387 13.51 -3.00 -26.18
CA ARG A 387 12.95 -3.99 -27.12
C ARG A 387 13.98 -5.00 -27.62
N GLU A 388 15.26 -4.65 -27.55
CA GLU A 388 16.33 -5.39 -28.23
C GLU A 388 17.23 -6.11 -27.23
N ASN A 389 17.61 -5.46 -26.12
CA ASN A 389 18.60 -6.01 -25.18
C ASN A 389 18.36 -5.56 -23.73
N TRP A 390 17.68 -6.40 -22.95
CA TRP A 390 17.34 -6.13 -21.56
C TRP A 390 17.45 -7.42 -20.73
N VAL A 391 17.67 -7.24 -19.42
CA VAL A 391 17.69 -8.31 -18.43
C VAL A 391 16.96 -7.87 -17.17
N TYR A 392 16.31 -8.79 -16.48
CA TYR A 392 15.78 -8.52 -15.15
C TYR A 392 16.67 -9.17 -14.09
N CYS A 393 16.77 -8.52 -12.93
CA CYS A 393 17.38 -9.16 -11.77
C CYS A 393 16.35 -10.08 -11.10
N PRO A 394 16.60 -11.40 -10.96
CA PRO A 394 15.64 -12.31 -10.35
C PRO A 394 15.36 -12.02 -8.87
N SER A 395 16.28 -11.32 -8.18
CA SER A 395 16.14 -10.97 -6.76
C SER A 395 15.23 -9.76 -6.52
N CYS A 396 15.22 -8.78 -7.44
CA CYS A 396 14.46 -7.54 -7.24
C CYS A 396 13.49 -7.19 -8.36
N TYR A 397 13.44 -7.99 -9.44
CA TYR A 397 12.58 -7.78 -10.62
C TYR A 397 12.72 -6.39 -11.25
N ALA A 398 13.88 -5.73 -11.04
CA ALA A 398 14.23 -4.51 -11.74
C ALA A 398 14.78 -4.85 -13.12
N CYS A 399 14.29 -4.14 -14.14
CA CYS A 399 14.78 -4.24 -15.50
C CYS A 399 16.05 -3.39 -15.68
N ARG A 400 17.02 -3.88 -16.43
CA ARG A 400 18.22 -3.14 -16.82
C ARG A 400 18.53 -3.41 -18.28
N HIS A 401 19.15 -2.44 -18.95
CA HIS A 401 19.79 -2.71 -20.24
C HIS A 401 20.91 -3.74 -20.05
N ALA A 402 21.00 -4.70 -20.96
CA ALA A 402 22.05 -5.72 -20.92
C ALA A 402 23.45 -5.09 -20.88
N GLU A 403 23.68 -4.05 -21.71
CA GLU A 403 24.90 -3.26 -21.75
C GLU A 403 25.23 -2.62 -20.38
N CYS A 404 24.23 -2.01 -19.73
CA CYS A 404 24.40 -1.39 -18.41
C CYS A 404 24.65 -2.43 -17.30
N ALA A 405 24.22 -3.67 -17.50
CA ALA A 405 24.50 -4.78 -16.61
C ALA A 405 25.87 -5.43 -16.89
N GLY A 406 26.60 -4.98 -17.92
CA GLY A 406 27.89 -5.55 -18.33
C GLY A 406 27.77 -6.86 -19.12
N VAL A 407 26.57 -7.19 -19.59
CA VAL A 407 26.27 -8.38 -20.39
C VAL A 407 26.54 -8.04 -21.85
N ARG A 408 27.63 -8.58 -22.41
CA ARG A 408 28.13 -8.25 -23.78
C ARG A 408 27.71 -9.25 -24.86
N SER A 409 27.06 -10.35 -24.48
CA SER A 409 26.57 -11.42 -25.37
C SER A 409 25.10 -11.72 -25.05
N GLU A 410 24.36 -12.35 -25.97
CA GLU A 410 23.06 -12.93 -25.63
C GLU A 410 23.24 -13.77 -24.36
N PRO A 411 22.46 -13.53 -23.31
CA PRO A 411 22.53 -14.36 -22.12
C PRO A 411 22.21 -15.80 -22.56
N GLU A 412 23.04 -16.76 -22.17
CA GLU A 412 22.61 -18.16 -22.16
C GLU A 412 21.29 -18.21 -21.38
N ALA A 413 20.31 -18.98 -21.86
CA ALA A 413 18.93 -18.94 -21.38
C ALA A 413 18.76 -19.08 -19.84
N ASP A 414 19.77 -19.63 -19.16
CA ASP A 414 19.81 -19.84 -17.70
C ASP A 414 20.74 -18.87 -16.92
N SER A 415 21.40 -17.92 -17.57
CA SER A 415 22.34 -17.01 -16.92
C SER A 415 21.62 -15.87 -16.17
N GLN A 416 21.35 -16.11 -14.89
CA GLN A 416 20.70 -15.14 -14.01
C GLN A 416 21.62 -13.97 -13.64
N VAL A 417 21.30 -12.76 -14.11
CA VAL A 417 22.09 -11.56 -13.83
C VAL A 417 21.58 -10.87 -12.56
N ILE A 418 22.29 -11.06 -11.44
CA ILE A 418 22.02 -10.33 -10.20
C ILE A 418 22.58 -8.91 -10.30
N CYS A 419 21.74 -7.91 -10.01
CA CYS A 419 22.16 -6.51 -10.09
C CYS A 419 23.10 -6.10 -8.95
N PHE A 420 23.88 -5.04 -9.16
CA PHE A 420 24.85 -4.52 -8.20
C PHE A 420 24.22 -4.22 -6.83
N ASP A 421 23.06 -3.57 -6.80
CA ASP A 421 22.39 -3.22 -5.54
C ASP A 421 21.94 -4.47 -4.75
N CYS A 422 21.56 -5.54 -5.45
CA CYS A 422 21.26 -6.83 -4.82
C CYS A 422 22.53 -7.55 -4.34
N LYS A 423 23.63 -7.47 -5.10
CA LYS A 423 24.92 -8.07 -4.72
C LYS A 423 25.51 -7.42 -3.47
N GLU A 424 25.38 -6.11 -3.33
CA GLU A 424 25.86 -5.36 -2.16
C GLU A 424 24.91 -5.38 -0.96
N GLY A 425 23.75 -6.05 -1.07
CA GLY A 425 22.77 -6.11 0.02
C GLY A 425 22.13 -4.75 0.34
N LYS A 426 22.17 -3.78 -0.58
CA LYS A 426 21.62 -2.43 -0.38
C LYS A 426 20.10 -2.38 -0.26
N LEU A 427 19.41 -3.44 -0.69
CA LEU A 427 17.96 -3.55 -0.60
C LEU A 427 17.55 -4.11 0.76
N CYS A 428 16.93 -3.28 1.59
CA CYS A 428 16.26 -3.73 2.80
C CYS A 428 15.12 -4.69 2.43
N ARG A 429 15.11 -5.89 3.03
CA ARG A 429 14.11 -6.94 2.78
C ARG A 429 13.06 -7.04 3.89
N GLU A 430 13.21 -6.26 4.94
CA GLU A 430 12.39 -6.36 6.14
C GLU A 430 11.59 -5.08 6.35
N LEU A 431 10.45 -5.25 7.01
CA LEU A 431 9.64 -4.16 7.54
C LEU A 431 9.67 -4.25 9.06
N VAL A 432 10.33 -3.29 9.69
CA VAL A 432 10.38 -3.15 11.15
C VAL A 432 9.49 -1.98 11.58
N PRO A 433 8.95 -1.99 12.81
CA PRO A 433 8.13 -0.88 13.29
C PRO A 433 8.87 0.46 13.20
N GLY A 434 8.22 1.49 12.64
CA GLY A 434 8.83 2.81 12.41
C GLY A 434 9.88 2.89 11.30
N GLY A 435 10.18 1.78 10.60
CA GLY A 435 11.28 1.70 9.65
C GLY A 435 11.11 2.58 8.41
N ILE A 436 9.90 2.65 7.84
CA ILE A 436 9.65 3.51 6.68
C ILE A 436 9.81 4.98 7.06
N ASN A 437 9.22 5.39 8.18
CA ASN A 437 9.32 6.75 8.69
C ASN A 437 10.77 7.14 9.03
N HIS A 438 11.55 6.23 9.60
CA HIS A 438 12.97 6.48 9.87
C HIS A 438 13.74 6.81 8.57
N ILE A 439 13.57 5.99 7.53
CA ILE A 439 14.22 6.17 6.23
C ILE A 439 13.71 7.43 5.50
N THR A 440 12.45 7.79 5.70
CA THR A 440 11.80 8.88 4.96
C THR A 440 11.60 10.17 5.74
N ARG A 441 12.18 10.31 6.93
CA ARG A 441 12.04 11.51 7.78
C ARG A 441 12.39 12.82 7.08
N ARG A 442 13.31 12.79 6.11
CA ARG A 442 13.74 13.96 5.30
C ARG A 442 13.24 13.90 3.85
N PHE A 443 12.31 13.01 3.54
CA PHE A 443 11.80 12.86 2.19
C PHE A 443 10.91 14.04 1.80
N SER A 444 11.17 14.63 0.65
CA SER A 444 10.44 15.79 0.12
C SER A 444 9.64 15.47 -1.15
N GLY A 445 9.50 14.18 -1.50
CA GLY A 445 9.07 13.78 -2.85
C GLY A 445 10.24 13.77 -3.82
N GLU A 446 10.18 12.86 -4.80
CA GLU A 446 11.10 12.86 -5.94
C GLU A 446 10.37 13.41 -7.16
N ASP A 447 11.01 14.37 -7.83
CA ASP A 447 10.52 14.99 -9.05
C ASP A 447 10.60 14.04 -10.23
N CYS A 448 9.62 14.12 -11.14
CA CYS A 448 9.62 13.35 -12.37
C CYS A 448 9.42 14.29 -13.54
N GLU A 449 10.33 14.21 -14.50
CA GLU A 449 10.23 14.93 -15.75
C GLU A 449 9.18 14.28 -16.64
N VAL A 450 8.21 15.09 -17.06
CA VAL A 450 7.09 14.66 -17.89
C VAL A 450 6.90 15.65 -19.03
N SER A 451 6.24 15.20 -20.08
CA SER A 451 5.74 16.07 -21.14
C SER A 451 4.23 16.03 -21.12
N VAL A 452 3.58 17.20 -21.08
CA VAL A 452 2.13 17.33 -21.15
C VAL A 452 1.80 18.18 -22.37
N ALA A 453 1.06 17.62 -23.33
CA ALA A 453 0.75 18.27 -24.61
C ALA A 453 1.99 18.83 -25.33
N GLY A 454 3.11 18.11 -25.24
CA GLY A 454 4.40 18.50 -25.83
C GLY A 454 5.24 19.47 -24.99
N SER A 455 4.69 20.10 -23.96
CA SER A 455 5.44 21.00 -23.06
C SER A 455 6.14 20.21 -21.94
N PRO A 456 7.43 20.48 -21.65
CA PRO A 456 8.10 19.90 -20.49
C PRO A 456 7.49 20.43 -19.19
N LYS A 457 7.29 19.53 -18.23
CA LYS A 457 6.78 19.82 -16.88
C LYS A 457 7.47 18.91 -15.86
N ILE A 458 7.37 19.29 -14.59
CA ILE A 458 7.76 18.45 -13.47
C ILE A 458 6.51 17.98 -12.75
N LEU A 459 6.27 16.67 -12.77
CA LEU A 459 5.22 16.06 -11.95
C LEU A 459 5.75 15.89 -10.53
N ARG A 460 5.12 16.53 -9.54
CA ARG A 460 5.54 16.51 -8.13
C ARG A 460 4.38 16.14 -7.21
N ILE A 461 4.65 15.30 -6.21
CA ILE A 461 3.65 14.95 -5.18
C ILE A 461 3.27 16.17 -4.33
N ARG A 462 1.98 16.28 -3.99
CA ARG A 462 1.42 17.33 -3.13
C ARG A 462 0.98 16.72 -1.80
N PHE A 463 1.71 17.03 -0.74
CA PHE A 463 1.42 16.55 0.62
C PHE A 463 0.44 17.42 1.40
N TRP A 464 0.14 18.62 0.89
CA TRP A 464 -0.56 19.66 1.64
C TRP A 464 -1.62 20.31 0.79
N LYS A 465 -2.62 20.88 1.45
CA LYS A 465 -3.64 21.73 0.85
C LYS A 465 -2.97 22.84 0.01
N PRO A 466 -3.50 23.16 -1.18
CA PRO A 466 -2.99 24.24 -2.01
C PRO A 466 -2.89 25.56 -1.23
N SER A 467 -1.80 26.30 -1.43
CA SER A 467 -1.50 27.52 -0.65
C SER A 467 -2.60 28.58 -0.71
N HIS A 468 -3.34 28.68 -1.82
CA HIS A 468 -4.46 29.63 -1.96
C HIS A 468 -5.70 29.26 -1.12
N LEU A 469 -5.80 28.00 -0.68
CA LEU A 469 -6.87 27.48 0.18
C LEU A 469 -6.45 27.35 1.66
N CYS A 470 -5.28 27.87 2.02
CA CYS A 470 -4.77 27.93 3.40
C CYS A 470 -4.90 29.37 3.92
N PRO A 471 -5.97 29.72 4.65
CA PRO A 471 -6.17 31.08 5.18
C PRO A 471 -5.02 31.54 6.07
N GLU A 472 -4.33 30.61 6.75
CA GLU A 472 -3.21 30.89 7.64
C GLU A 472 -2.00 31.46 6.90
N LEU A 473 -1.82 31.11 5.62
CA LEU A 473 -0.75 31.68 4.80
C LEU A 473 -1.00 33.16 4.48
N ARG A 474 -2.25 33.62 4.56
CA ARG A 474 -2.57 35.05 4.43
C ARG A 474 -1.98 35.89 5.58
N LEU A 475 -1.75 35.27 6.75
CA LEU A 475 -1.13 35.91 7.91
C LEU A 475 0.38 36.13 7.74
N LEU A 476 1.03 35.41 6.81
CA LEU A 476 2.45 35.60 6.47
C LEU A 476 2.68 36.80 5.53
N GLY A 477 1.60 37.41 5.01
CA GLY A 477 1.65 38.61 4.19
C GLY A 477 2.51 38.48 2.92
N ASN A 478 3.13 39.59 2.50
CA ASN A 478 4.00 39.68 1.31
C ASN A 478 5.47 39.30 1.57
N LEU A 479 5.79 38.70 2.72
CA LEU A 479 7.18 38.39 3.08
C LEU A 479 7.82 37.34 2.17
N VAL A 480 6.99 36.49 1.55
CA VAL A 480 7.40 35.54 0.50
C VAL A 480 6.25 35.40 -0.50
N PRO A 481 6.46 35.61 -1.82
CA PRO A 481 5.49 35.19 -2.82
C PRO A 481 5.40 33.66 -2.82
N ILE A 482 4.29 33.11 -2.31
CA ILE A 482 4.06 31.67 -2.29
C ILE A 482 3.17 31.33 -3.51
N PRO A 483 3.73 30.78 -4.60
CA PRO A 483 2.91 30.40 -5.75
C PRO A 483 1.87 29.34 -5.33
N PRO A 484 0.70 29.31 -6.00
CA PRO A 484 -0.31 28.30 -5.74
C PRO A 484 0.28 26.92 -6.06
N ARG A 485 0.49 26.09 -5.03
CA ARG A 485 0.85 24.68 -5.22
C ARG A 485 -0.38 23.91 -5.67
N LEU A 486 -0.76 24.10 -6.93
CA LEU A 486 -1.94 23.49 -7.51
C LEU A 486 -1.83 21.97 -7.50
N ILE A 487 -2.97 21.33 -7.31
CA ILE A 487 -3.17 19.90 -7.48
C ILE A 487 -3.80 19.75 -8.86
N ASN A 488 -3.14 18.99 -9.72
CA ASN A 488 -3.60 18.71 -11.08
C ASN A 488 -4.19 17.31 -11.19
N PHE A 489 -3.73 16.37 -10.36
CA PHE A 489 -4.19 14.99 -10.37
C PHE A 489 -4.37 14.47 -8.95
N THR A 490 -5.44 13.73 -8.73
CA THR A 490 -5.72 12.99 -7.50
C THR A 490 -5.97 11.54 -7.84
N ILE A 491 -5.44 10.64 -7.01
CA ILE A 491 -5.69 9.21 -7.12
C ILE A 491 -6.88 8.86 -6.25
N ARG A 492 -7.87 8.17 -6.83
CA ARG A 492 -9.08 7.74 -6.12
C ARG A 492 -9.34 6.25 -6.33
N PHE A 493 -9.91 5.62 -5.32
CA PHE A 493 -10.39 4.24 -5.35
C PHE A 493 -11.90 4.26 -5.24
N ASN A 494 -12.61 3.96 -6.34
CA ASN A 494 -14.07 4.03 -6.42
C ASN A 494 -14.63 5.40 -5.94
N GLY A 495 -14.01 6.51 -6.34
CA GLY A 495 -14.38 7.86 -5.89
C GLY A 495 -13.82 8.30 -4.52
N ALA A 496 -13.33 7.39 -3.68
CA ALA A 496 -12.69 7.75 -2.40
C ALA A 496 -11.23 8.20 -2.63
N PHE A 497 -10.80 9.30 -2.00
CA PHE A 497 -9.42 9.79 -2.15
C PHE A 497 -8.41 8.81 -1.55
N ALA A 498 -7.42 8.40 -2.34
CA ALA A 498 -6.40 7.42 -1.93
C ALA A 498 -5.25 8.03 -1.11
N GLY A 499 -5.31 9.33 -0.82
CA GLY A 499 -4.25 10.07 -0.12
C GLY A 499 -3.18 10.66 -1.04
N VAL A 500 -3.07 10.21 -2.30
CA VAL A 500 -2.01 10.60 -3.24
C VAL A 500 -2.52 11.67 -4.21
N ALA A 501 -1.84 12.81 -4.26
CA ALA A 501 -2.12 13.91 -5.17
C ALA A 501 -0.83 14.44 -5.81
N TYR A 502 -0.94 14.93 -7.04
CA TYR A 502 0.19 15.45 -7.82
C TYR A 502 -0.13 16.83 -8.41
N GLY A 503 0.90 17.65 -8.56
CA GLY A 503 0.87 18.88 -9.32
C GLY A 503 1.89 18.87 -10.45
N LEU A 504 1.63 19.69 -11.47
CA LEU A 504 2.51 19.94 -12.59
C LEU A 504 3.15 21.31 -12.42
N ASP A 505 4.45 21.31 -12.12
CA ASP A 505 5.28 22.52 -12.03
C ASP A 505 5.97 22.78 -13.39
N ASP A 506 6.29 24.03 -13.69
CA ASP A 506 7.17 24.37 -14.82
C ASP A 506 8.58 23.84 -14.56
N SER A 507 9.21 23.28 -15.60
CA SER A 507 10.54 22.66 -15.55
C SER A 507 11.68 23.65 -15.46
#